data_AF-A0A961LCK8-F1
#
_entry.id   AF-A0A961LCK8-F1
#
_cell.length_a   1.000
_cell.length_b   1.000
_cell.length_c   1.000
_cell.angle_alpha   90.00
_cell.angle_beta   90.00
_cell.angle_gamma   90.00
#
_symmetry.space_group_name_H-M   'P 1'
#
loop_
_entity.id
_entity.type
_entity.pdbx_description
1 polymer ?
#
loop_
_entity_poly.entity_id
_entity_poly.type
_entity_poly.pdbx_seq_one_letter_code
_entity_poly.pdbx_strand_id
1 'polypeptide(L)'
;MSDTTAGTGPVLAADGTPLKKSLARALRVQKMRALMLIAPLLLFVMITFVIPIADMLFRSVENQIVEETLPRTVIALESWDETTGEAPSEEVYSAFAQDMKEAVAAKTHTRVGQRLNYEQTGIASLFRKSGRRISGWDLATDGPFKEQFAKV
;
A
#
# COMPACT_ATOMS: atom_id res chain seq x y z
N MET A 1 60.04 15.60 51.13
CA MET A 1 60.54 15.56 49.75
C MET A 1 60.33 14.14 49.23
N SER A 2 59.44 13.99 48.24
CA SER A 2 59.59 13.11 47.08
C SER A 2 58.26 13.16 46.31
N ASP A 3 58.28 14.01 45.29
CA ASP A 3 57.35 14.01 44.17
C ASP A 3 57.19 12.60 43.61
N THR A 4 55.96 12.21 43.29
CA THR A 4 55.72 11.41 42.09
C THR A 4 54.43 11.92 41.46
N THR A 5 54.63 12.78 40.48
CA THR A 5 53.67 13.38 39.56
C THR A 5 52.56 12.40 39.20
N ALA A 6 51.31 12.82 39.44
CA ALA A 6 50.11 12.16 38.94
C ALA A 6 50.27 11.87 37.44
N GLY A 7 50.40 10.59 37.10
CA GLY A 7 50.53 10.13 35.73
C GLY A 7 49.30 10.54 34.93
N THR A 8 49.44 11.57 34.11
CA THR A 8 48.41 12.08 33.17
C THR A 8 48.30 11.19 31.92
N GLY A 9 48.79 9.95 31.99
CA GLY A 9 48.75 8.97 30.91
C GLY A 9 47.50 8.10 30.97
N PRO A 10 47.00 7.61 29.82
CA PRO A 10 45.85 6.71 29.81
C PRO A 10 46.13 5.44 30.62
N VAL A 11 45.20 5.07 31.52
CA VAL A 11 45.26 3.80 32.26
C VAL A 11 45.27 2.65 31.26
N LEU A 12 46.28 1.78 31.35
CA LEU A 12 46.52 0.69 30.42
C LEU A 12 45.98 -0.64 30.97
N ALA A 13 45.53 -1.52 30.07
CA ALA A 13 45.22 -2.91 30.37
C ALA A 13 46.52 -3.74 30.41
N ALA A 14 46.42 -5.00 30.84
CA ALA A 14 47.57 -5.92 30.97
C ALA A 14 48.34 -6.15 29.65
N ASP A 15 47.75 -5.82 28.51
CA ASP A 15 48.33 -5.91 27.16
C ASP A 15 48.88 -4.56 26.62
N GLY A 16 48.93 -3.52 27.46
CA GLY A 16 49.42 -2.19 27.09
C GLY A 16 48.42 -1.35 26.29
N THR A 17 47.20 -1.85 26.01
CA THR A 17 46.17 -1.04 25.36
C THR A 17 45.45 -0.13 26.36
N PRO A 18 44.99 1.07 25.97
CA PRO A 18 44.19 1.90 26.88
C PRO A 18 42.95 1.15 27.38
N LEU A 19 42.76 1.11 28.70
CA LEU A 19 41.72 0.33 29.39
C LEU A 19 40.31 0.64 28.86
N LYS A 20 40.04 1.90 28.53
CA LYS A 20 38.77 2.33 27.93
C LYS A 20 38.51 1.64 26.59
N LYS A 21 39.54 1.43 25.78
CA LYS A 21 39.47 0.79 24.46
C LYS A 21 39.25 -0.71 24.58
N SER A 22 39.98 -1.37 25.48
CA SER A 22 39.81 -2.81 25.74
C SER A 22 38.43 -3.12 26.33
N LEU A 23 37.96 -2.31 27.29
CA LEU A 23 36.61 -2.42 27.85
C LEU A 23 35.53 -2.22 26.79
N ALA A 24 35.63 -1.18 25.95
CA ALA A 24 34.67 -0.94 24.88
C ALA A 24 34.60 -2.10 23.88
N ARG A 25 35.75 -2.72 23.56
CA ARG A 25 35.80 -3.90 22.70
C ARG A 25 35.11 -5.10 23.35
N ALA A 26 35.43 -5.39 24.61
CA ALA A 26 34.82 -6.48 25.37
C ALA A 26 33.29 -6.32 25.46
N LEU A 27 32.82 -5.12 25.78
CA LEU A 27 31.40 -4.80 25.84
C LEU A 27 30.71 -4.95 24.47
N ARG A 28 31.35 -4.53 23.37
CA ARG A 28 30.79 -4.71 22.02
C ARG A 28 30.65 -6.19 21.67
N VAL A 29 31.65 -7.01 21.98
CA VAL A 29 31.60 -8.47 21.74
C VAL A 29 30.49 -9.12 22.56
N GLN A 30 30.33 -8.73 23.83
CA GLN A 30 29.26 -9.22 24.69
C GLN A 30 27.87 -8.86 24.14
N LYS A 31 27.66 -7.60 23.73
CA LYS A 31 26.41 -7.13 23.12
C LYS A 31 26.11 -7.86 21.80
N MET A 32 27.11 -8.04 20.94
CA MET A 32 26.95 -8.77 19.68
C MET A 32 26.60 -10.25 19.91
N ARG A 33 27.20 -10.91 20.90
CA ARG A 33 26.84 -12.29 21.27
C ARG A 33 25.40 -12.38 21.76
N ALA A 34 24.98 -11.47 22.64
CA ALA A 34 23.60 -11.42 23.11
C ALA A 34 22.62 -11.19 21.95
N LEU A 35 22.93 -10.26 21.04
CA LEU A 35 22.14 -10.02 19.82
C LEU A 35 22.09 -11.26 18.91
N MET A 36 23.20 -11.95 18.69
CA MET A 36 23.24 -13.17 17.87
C MET A 36 22.42 -14.31 18.46
N LEU A 37 22.36 -14.44 19.79
CA LEU A 37 21.54 -15.45 20.45
C LEU A 37 20.04 -15.19 20.27
N ILE A 38 19.61 -13.92 20.27
CA ILE A 38 18.20 -13.56 20.07
C ILE A 38 17.83 -13.31 18.60
N ALA A 39 18.82 -13.17 17.71
CA ALA A 39 18.62 -12.84 16.31
C ALA A 39 17.68 -13.81 15.56
N PRO A 40 17.73 -15.15 15.75
CA PRO A 40 16.81 -16.05 15.06
C PRO A 40 15.34 -15.78 15.40
N LEU A 41 15.04 -15.58 16.69
CA LEU A 41 13.68 -15.26 17.14
C LEU A 41 13.26 -13.87 16.65
N LEU A 42 14.16 -12.89 16.73
CA LEU A 42 13.89 -11.54 16.25
C LEU A 42 13.58 -11.52 14.75
N LEU A 43 14.38 -12.22 13.94
CA LEU A 43 14.17 -12.35 12.50
C LEU A 43 12.84 -13.03 12.19
N PHE A 44 12.50 -14.10 12.92
CA PHE A 44 11.20 -14.75 12.77
C PHE A 44 10.06 -13.76 12.99
N VAL A 45 10.10 -12.97 14.07
CA VAL A 45 9.07 -11.95 14.36
C VAL A 45 9.03 -10.87 13.28
N MET A 46 10.19 -10.38 12.84
CA MET A 46 10.28 -9.37 11.77
C MET A 46 9.62 -9.87 10.48
N ILE A 47 9.92 -11.09 10.07
CA ILE A 47 9.42 -11.66 8.81
C ILE A 47 7.93 -12.02 8.89
N THR A 48 7.49 -12.60 10.01
CA THR A 48 6.12 -13.15 10.13
C THR A 48 5.09 -12.14 10.61
N PHE A 49 5.51 -11.11 11.34
CA PHE A 49 4.61 -10.08 11.86
C PHE A 49 4.91 -8.71 11.27
N VAL A 50 6.14 -8.20 11.46
CA VAL A 50 6.43 -6.79 11.13
C VAL A 50 6.30 -6.50 9.63
N ILE A 51 6.85 -7.36 8.78
CA ILE A 51 6.76 -7.19 7.31
C ILE A 51 5.30 -7.26 6.83
N PRO A 52 4.50 -8.30 7.14
CA PRO A 52 3.10 -8.34 6.72
C PRO A 52 2.25 -7.19 7.28
N ILE A 53 2.48 -6.75 8.52
CA ILE A 53 1.75 -5.61 9.10
C ILE A 53 2.08 -4.33 8.34
N ALA A 54 3.35 -4.09 8.02
CA ALA A 54 3.75 -2.93 7.22
C ALA A 54 3.11 -2.98 5.82
N ASP A 55 3.13 -4.13 5.13
CA ASP A 55 2.47 -4.32 3.84
C ASP A 55 0.97 -4.01 3.91
N MET A 56 0.28 -4.53 4.93
CA MET A 56 -1.14 -4.25 5.16
C MET A 56 -1.41 -2.77 5.45
N LEU A 57 -0.50 -2.07 6.12
CA LEU A 57 -0.61 -0.65 6.40
C LEU A 57 -0.39 0.20 5.14
N PHE A 58 0.55 -0.16 4.27
CA PHE A 58 0.71 0.54 2.99
C PHE A 58 -0.51 0.32 2.07
N ARG A 59 -1.04 -0.90 2.02
CA ARG A 59 -2.30 -1.21 1.29
C ARG A 59 -3.51 -0.45 1.81
N SER A 60 -3.54 -0.01 3.07
CA SER A 60 -4.68 0.73 3.61
C SER A 60 -4.69 2.20 3.19
N VAL A 61 -3.51 2.75 2.85
CA VAL A 61 -3.36 4.11 2.33
C VAL A 61 -3.41 4.13 0.80
N GLU A 62 -2.79 3.15 0.15
CA GLU A 62 -2.67 3.06 -1.30
C GLU A 62 -3.82 2.25 -1.90
N ASN A 63 -4.99 2.87 -2.02
CA ASN A 63 -6.14 2.27 -2.70
C ASN A 63 -6.27 2.72 -4.15
N GLN A 64 -5.22 2.49 -4.94
CA GLN A 64 -5.18 2.80 -6.37
C GLN A 64 -6.13 1.93 -7.21
N ILE A 65 -6.85 0.97 -6.61
CA ILE A 65 -7.73 0.03 -7.32
C ILE A 65 -8.75 0.75 -8.20
N VAL A 66 -9.34 1.85 -7.72
CA VAL A 66 -10.35 2.61 -8.48
C VAL A 66 -9.70 3.33 -9.66
N GLU A 67 -8.62 4.07 -9.40
CA GLU A 67 -7.89 4.82 -10.43
C GLU A 67 -7.25 3.92 -11.48
N GLU A 68 -6.65 2.79 -11.09
CA GLU A 68 -6.07 1.81 -12.01
C GLU A 68 -7.11 1.08 -12.84
N THR A 69 -8.30 0.81 -12.27
CA THR A 69 -9.33 0.03 -12.96
C THR A 69 -10.26 0.91 -13.80
N LEU A 70 -10.46 2.17 -13.38
CA LEU A 70 -11.37 3.14 -14.00
C LEU A 70 -10.66 4.48 -14.32
N PRO A 71 -9.51 4.47 -15.01
CA PRO A 71 -8.67 5.66 -15.17
C PRO A 71 -9.36 6.78 -15.94
N ARG A 72 -10.10 6.47 -17.02
CA ARG A 72 -10.84 7.49 -17.78
C ARG A 72 -12.02 8.03 -17.00
N THR A 73 -12.68 7.16 -16.24
CA THR A 73 -13.85 7.52 -15.44
C THR A 73 -13.48 8.51 -14.35
N VAL A 74 -12.39 8.28 -13.63
CA VAL A 74 -11.91 9.17 -12.56
C VAL A 74 -11.59 10.55 -13.12
N ILE A 75 -10.91 10.63 -14.27
CA ILE A 75 -10.62 11.91 -14.95
C ILE A 75 -11.91 12.62 -15.36
N ALA A 76 -12.87 11.91 -15.97
CA ALA A 76 -14.13 12.52 -16.39
C ALA A 76 -14.97 13.03 -15.20
N LEU A 77 -14.89 12.35 -14.06
CA LEU A 77 -15.58 12.73 -12.81
C LEU A 77 -15.01 13.97 -12.14
N GLU A 78 -13.78 14.42 -12.46
CA GLU A 78 -13.20 15.63 -11.83
C GLU A 78 -14.06 16.88 -12.03
N SER A 79 -14.78 16.94 -13.16
CA SER A 79 -15.67 18.04 -13.50
C SER A 79 -17.09 17.92 -12.93
N TRP A 80 -17.44 16.77 -12.35
CA TRP A 80 -18.77 16.49 -11.84
C TRP A 80 -18.91 16.95 -10.38
N ASP A 81 -19.99 17.67 -10.10
CA ASP A 81 -20.35 18.11 -8.76
C ASP A 81 -21.42 17.21 -8.15
N GLU A 82 -21.00 16.39 -7.19
CA GLU A 82 -21.85 15.45 -6.46
C GLU A 82 -22.94 16.13 -5.59
N THR A 83 -22.77 17.42 -5.25
CA THR A 83 -23.70 18.15 -4.37
C THR A 83 -24.98 18.59 -5.08
N THR A 84 -24.95 18.63 -6.41
CA THR A 84 -26.09 19.03 -7.25
C THR A 84 -27.24 18.02 -7.21
N GLY A 85 -26.94 16.75 -6.88
CA GLY A 85 -27.88 15.64 -6.99
C GLY A 85 -28.19 15.22 -8.44
N GLU A 86 -27.52 15.83 -9.43
CA GLU A 86 -27.67 15.47 -10.83
C GLU A 86 -26.72 14.32 -11.21
N ALA A 87 -27.21 13.40 -12.02
CA ALA A 87 -26.38 12.33 -12.56
C ALA A 87 -25.31 12.91 -13.52
N PRO A 88 -24.09 12.35 -13.54
CA PRO A 88 -23.01 12.81 -14.42
C PRO A 88 -23.38 12.94 -15.91
N SER A 89 -22.52 13.65 -16.65
CA SER A 89 -22.65 13.80 -18.09
C SER A 89 -22.49 12.46 -18.82
N GLU A 90 -22.97 12.39 -20.07
CA GLU A 90 -22.78 11.20 -20.93
C GLU A 90 -21.30 10.85 -21.14
N GLU A 91 -20.40 11.84 -21.11
CA GLU A 91 -18.95 11.61 -21.22
C GLU A 91 -18.42 10.73 -20.08
N VAL A 92 -18.91 10.92 -18.85
CA VAL A 92 -18.56 10.05 -17.71
C VAL A 92 -19.05 8.62 -17.94
N TYR A 93 -20.26 8.45 -18.47
CA TYR A 93 -20.80 7.11 -18.77
C TYR A 93 -20.05 6.43 -19.93
N SER A 94 -19.61 7.18 -20.93
CA SER A 94 -18.79 6.67 -22.03
C SER A 94 -17.40 6.26 -21.55
N ALA A 95 -16.75 7.08 -20.72
CA ALA A 95 -15.49 6.76 -20.06
C ALA A 95 -15.63 5.49 -19.19
N PHE A 96 -16.69 5.42 -18.40
CA PHE A 96 -17.01 4.25 -17.59
C PHE A 96 -17.26 3.00 -18.41
N ALA A 97 -17.94 3.11 -19.56
CA ALA A 97 -18.18 1.97 -20.45
C ALA A 97 -16.86 1.41 -21.01
N GLN A 98 -15.94 2.29 -21.41
CA GLN A 98 -14.62 1.88 -21.91
C GLN A 98 -13.81 1.17 -20.83
N ASP A 99 -13.67 1.80 -19.67
CA ASP A 99 -12.91 1.24 -18.55
C ASP A 99 -13.53 -0.09 -18.07
N MET A 100 -14.86 -0.15 -17.95
CA MET A 100 -15.54 -1.38 -17.53
C MET A 100 -15.37 -2.51 -18.54
N LYS A 101 -15.37 -2.23 -19.84
CA LYS A 101 -15.18 -3.27 -20.86
C LYS A 101 -13.78 -3.86 -20.78
N GLU A 102 -12.77 -3.02 -20.58
CA GLU A 102 -11.38 -3.45 -20.35
C GLU A 102 -11.23 -4.20 -19.01
N ALA A 103 -11.81 -3.69 -17.93
CA ALA A 103 -11.81 -4.32 -16.62
C ALA A 103 -12.55 -5.67 -16.59
N VAL A 104 -13.57 -5.84 -17.45
CA VAL A 104 -14.24 -7.13 -17.65
C VAL A 104 -13.32 -8.11 -18.37
N ALA A 105 -12.68 -7.68 -19.46
CA ALA A 105 -11.71 -8.50 -20.18
C ALA A 105 -10.53 -8.93 -19.30
N ALA A 106 -10.02 -8.02 -18.45
CA ALA A 106 -8.96 -8.27 -17.49
C ALA A 106 -9.43 -8.99 -16.20
N LYS A 107 -10.74 -9.23 -16.04
CA LYS A 107 -11.36 -9.81 -14.83
C LYS A 107 -11.10 -9.02 -13.54
N THR A 108 -10.84 -7.72 -13.64
CA THR A 108 -10.60 -6.80 -12.52
C THR A 108 -11.85 -6.03 -12.07
N HIS A 109 -12.92 -5.99 -12.87
CA HIS A 109 -14.18 -5.29 -12.55
C HIS A 109 -14.83 -5.73 -11.22
N THR A 110 -14.68 -7.00 -10.82
CA THR A 110 -15.22 -7.49 -9.55
C THR A 110 -14.44 -6.98 -8.34
N ARG A 111 -13.13 -6.76 -8.50
CA ARG A 111 -12.23 -6.24 -7.45
C ARG A 111 -12.54 -4.79 -7.13
N VAL A 112 -12.68 -3.94 -8.14
CA VAL A 112 -13.11 -2.54 -7.93
C VAL A 112 -14.53 -2.47 -7.35
N GLY A 113 -15.45 -3.31 -7.83
CA GLY A 113 -16.80 -3.39 -7.27
C GLY A 113 -16.83 -3.80 -5.80
N GLN A 114 -15.97 -4.73 -5.37
CA GLN A 114 -15.81 -5.10 -3.95
C GLN A 114 -15.26 -3.96 -3.12
N ARG A 115 -14.26 -3.23 -3.63
CA ARG A 115 -13.68 -2.08 -2.93
C ARG A 115 -14.71 -0.98 -2.69
N LEU A 116 -15.47 -0.61 -3.71
CA LEU A 116 -16.51 0.41 -3.61
C LEU A 116 -17.69 -0.05 -2.74
N ASN A 117 -17.89 -1.36 -2.59
CA ASN A 117 -18.93 -1.91 -1.70
C ASN A 117 -18.64 -1.68 -0.22
N TYR A 118 -17.40 -1.33 0.16
CA TYR A 118 -17.12 -0.86 1.52
C TYR A 118 -17.69 0.53 1.79
N GLU A 119 -17.87 1.34 0.75
CA GLU A 119 -18.45 2.69 0.84
C GLU A 119 -19.98 2.64 0.70
N GLN A 120 -20.49 1.82 -0.22
CA GLN A 120 -21.93 1.65 -0.41
C GLN A 120 -22.30 0.19 -0.71
N THR A 121 -23.08 -0.40 0.20
CA THR A 121 -23.60 -1.76 0.06
C THR A 121 -24.41 -1.91 -1.22
N GLY A 122 -24.11 -2.95 -2.01
CA GLY A 122 -24.82 -3.28 -3.25
C GLY A 122 -23.99 -3.01 -4.51
N ILE A 123 -22.98 -2.13 -4.44
CA ILE A 123 -22.11 -1.81 -5.58
C ILE A 123 -21.43 -3.06 -6.15
N ALA A 124 -20.95 -3.98 -5.31
CA ALA A 124 -20.29 -5.19 -5.80
C ALA A 124 -21.22 -6.08 -6.65
N SER A 125 -22.53 -6.06 -6.38
CA SER A 125 -23.52 -6.76 -7.20
C SER A 125 -23.77 -6.01 -8.51
N LEU A 126 -23.89 -4.68 -8.46
CA LEU A 126 -24.06 -3.83 -9.63
C LEU A 126 -22.89 -3.95 -10.61
N PHE A 127 -21.64 -3.95 -10.13
CA PHE A 127 -20.46 -4.14 -10.99
C PHE A 127 -20.46 -5.52 -11.66
N ARG A 128 -20.85 -6.58 -10.95
CA ARG A 128 -20.99 -7.92 -11.55
C ARG A 128 -22.10 -7.96 -12.60
N LYS A 129 -23.24 -7.31 -12.35
CA LYS A 129 -24.39 -7.25 -13.28
C LYS A 129 -24.03 -6.44 -14.53
N SER A 130 -23.43 -5.27 -14.34
CA SER A 130 -22.92 -4.39 -15.40
C SER A 130 -21.87 -5.11 -16.25
N GLY A 131 -20.92 -5.80 -15.60
CA GLY A 131 -19.86 -6.54 -16.28
C GLY A 131 -20.38 -7.63 -17.21
N ARG A 132 -21.47 -8.31 -16.84
CA ARG A 132 -22.14 -9.31 -17.71
C ARG A 132 -22.86 -8.71 -18.91
N ARG A 133 -23.32 -7.45 -18.82
CA ARG A 133 -24.00 -6.78 -19.93
C ARG A 133 -23.01 -6.14 -20.89
N ILE A 134 -22.01 -5.45 -20.35
CA ILE A 134 -21.04 -4.70 -21.16
C ILE A 134 -20.13 -5.56 -22.03
N SER A 135 -19.95 -6.84 -21.67
CA SER A 135 -19.22 -7.79 -22.50
C SER A 135 -19.82 -7.94 -23.90
N GLY A 136 -21.11 -7.66 -24.07
CA GLY A 136 -21.81 -7.71 -25.35
C GLY A 136 -22.01 -6.38 -26.06
N TRP A 137 -21.61 -5.25 -25.47
CA TRP A 137 -21.81 -3.92 -26.10
C TRP A 137 -20.76 -3.66 -27.17
N ASP A 138 -21.12 -3.00 -28.27
CA ASP A 138 -20.17 -2.35 -29.18
C ASP A 138 -20.03 -0.86 -28.81
N LEU A 139 -18.87 -0.48 -28.28
CA LEU A 139 -18.66 0.87 -27.76
C LEU A 139 -18.69 1.96 -28.85
N ALA A 140 -18.56 1.59 -30.13
CA ALA A 140 -18.62 2.54 -31.23
C ALA A 140 -20.06 2.89 -31.65
N THR A 141 -21.02 2.00 -31.42
CA THR A 141 -22.39 2.12 -31.95
C THR A 141 -23.46 2.15 -30.88
N ASP A 142 -23.19 1.62 -29.69
CA ASP A 142 -24.22 1.37 -28.68
C ASP A 142 -24.46 2.55 -27.74
N GLY A 143 -23.73 3.67 -27.90
CA GLY A 143 -24.05 4.90 -27.18
C GLY A 143 -25.46 5.43 -27.50
N PRO A 144 -26.09 6.23 -26.62
CA PRO A 144 -25.58 6.74 -25.36
C PRO A 144 -25.63 5.71 -24.22
N PHE A 145 -24.56 5.66 -23.41
CA PHE A 145 -24.38 4.68 -22.36
C PHE A 145 -25.10 5.03 -21.06
N LYS A 146 -25.42 6.30 -20.79
CA LYS A 146 -26.21 6.68 -19.60
C LYS A 146 -27.53 5.91 -19.53
N GLU A 147 -28.25 5.84 -20.64
CA GLU A 147 -29.52 5.10 -20.72
C GLU A 147 -29.32 3.58 -20.66
N GLN A 148 -28.22 3.07 -21.21
CA GLN A 148 -27.91 1.65 -21.16
C GLN A 148 -27.63 1.20 -19.73
N PHE A 149 -26.83 1.97 -18.99
CA PHE A 149 -26.53 1.71 -17.59
C PHE A 149 -27.75 1.86 -16.69
N ALA A 150 -28.66 2.79 -16.97
CA ALA A 150 -29.91 2.93 -16.24
C ALA A 150 -30.80 1.66 -16.32
N LYS A 151 -30.64 0.84 -17.37
CA LYS A 151 -31.37 -0.42 -17.54
C LYS A 151 -30.73 -1.59 -16.81
N VAL A 152 -29.52 -1.45 -16.24
CA VAL A 152 -28.71 -2.56 -15.71
C VAL A 152 -29.36 -3.25 -14.55
#